data_AF-A0A8B6M087-F1
#
_entry.id   AF-A0A8B6M087-F1
#
_cell.length_a   1.000
_cell.length_b   1.000
_cell.length_c   1.000
_cell.angle_alpha   90.00
_cell.angle_beta   90.00
_cell.angle_gamma   90.00
#
_symmetry.space_group_name_H-M   'P 1'
#
loop_
_entity.id
_entity.type
_entity.pdbx_description
1 polymer ?
#
loop_
_entity_poly.entity_id
_entity_poly.type
_entity_poly.pdbx_seq_one_letter_code
_entity_poly.pdbx_strand_id
1 'polypeptide(L)'
;MKLSFLPALLATLLTASSASAQMMLPGALQAAPEGPATPNPGGAGQARPKPVVAKPPGEETIIDRDLLRDGSQGLIAFQRAAGKGLEIKALSMAGEQITHPGEACRIDVIAGDPIEARPLGKPKGLLRYGVDIEACPFSFDVYEGAVLIAHEGKACDFVAADCRVDPSGFWGPAGSSFDDKQVKQFESARGRAEASMRAQFHALVASLGKDKDAVKKIASEQAGFSSEREVACRNYAREDVHGFCALRLTQGRGFALQAALEAGGKERGQTKKAKGARNAKAEARP
;
A
#
# COMPACT_ATOMS: atom_id res chain seq x y z
N MET A 1 -13.74 65.24 -28.83
CA MET A 1 -12.75 65.56 -29.90
C MET A 1 -11.66 64.51 -29.81
N LYS A 2 -11.24 63.75 -30.82
CA LYS A 2 -11.59 63.60 -32.23
C LYS A 2 -11.26 62.13 -32.57
N LEU A 3 -12.18 61.46 -33.26
CA LEU A 3 -11.97 60.21 -34.00
C LEU A 3 -11.03 60.44 -35.19
N SER A 4 -10.35 59.37 -35.66
CA SER A 4 -10.39 58.86 -37.05
C SER A 4 -9.17 57.98 -37.39
N PHE A 5 -9.39 56.67 -37.63
CA PHE A 5 -9.26 55.94 -38.93
C PHE A 5 -7.80 55.53 -39.30
N LEU A 6 -7.42 54.36 -39.83
CA LEU A 6 -8.01 53.19 -40.51
C LEU A 6 -6.99 52.00 -40.35
N PRO A 7 -7.31 50.76 -40.79
CA PRO A 7 -6.75 49.47 -40.37
C PRO A 7 -5.68 48.89 -41.33
N ALA A 8 -4.98 47.84 -40.90
CA ALA A 8 -4.24 46.95 -41.79
C ALA A 8 -4.51 45.47 -41.43
N LEU A 9 -5.25 44.82 -42.32
CA LEU A 9 -5.37 43.36 -42.44
C LEU A 9 -3.98 42.77 -42.75
N LEU A 10 -3.56 41.74 -42.02
CA LEU A 10 -2.56 40.79 -42.52
C LEU A 10 -2.98 39.37 -42.15
N ALA A 11 -3.61 38.70 -43.12
CA ALA A 11 -3.88 37.28 -43.08
C ALA A 11 -2.56 36.51 -43.27
N THR A 12 -2.15 35.74 -42.28
CA THR A 12 -1.07 34.76 -42.40
C THR A 12 -1.65 33.36 -42.36
N LEU A 13 -1.60 32.70 -43.51
CA LEU A 13 -1.87 31.28 -43.71
C LEU A 13 -0.77 30.47 -43.00
N LEU A 14 -1.13 29.79 -41.91
CA LEU A 14 -0.29 28.74 -41.31
C LEU A 14 -0.69 27.40 -41.93
N THR A 15 0.18 26.91 -42.80
CA THR A 15 0.12 25.57 -43.39
C THR A 15 0.47 24.53 -42.31
N ALA A 16 -0.42 23.55 -42.14
CA ALA A 16 -0.18 22.38 -41.31
C ALA A 16 0.90 21.51 -41.97
N SER A 17 2.09 21.45 -41.37
CA SER A 17 3.11 20.47 -41.71
C SER A 17 2.89 19.21 -40.86
N SER A 18 2.45 18.14 -41.51
CA SER A 18 2.37 16.80 -40.93
C SER A 18 3.78 16.27 -40.70
N ALA A 19 4.32 16.47 -39.50
CA ALA A 19 5.58 15.86 -39.08
C ALA A 19 5.37 14.35 -38.91
N SER A 20 5.76 13.58 -39.93
CA SER A 20 5.87 12.13 -39.86
C SER A 20 7.14 11.78 -39.10
N ALA A 21 7.06 11.69 -37.77
CA ALA A 21 8.14 11.16 -36.95
C ALA A 21 8.24 9.65 -37.20
N GLN A 22 9.06 9.25 -38.17
CA GLN A 22 9.46 7.86 -38.32
C GLN A 22 10.46 7.54 -37.22
N MET A 23 9.99 6.84 -36.17
CA MET A 23 10.87 6.14 -35.24
C MET A 23 11.61 5.04 -36.01
N MET A 24 12.79 5.38 -36.52
CA MET A 24 13.81 4.38 -36.83
C MET A 24 14.27 3.76 -35.51
N LEU A 25 13.85 2.52 -35.27
CA LEU A 25 14.44 1.65 -34.26
C LEU A 25 15.75 1.09 -34.82
N PRO A 26 16.92 1.41 -34.25
CA PRO A 26 18.16 0.70 -34.54
C PRO A 26 18.10 -0.66 -33.84
N GLY A 27 18.09 -1.75 -34.61
CA GLY A 27 18.22 -3.10 -34.03
C GLY A 27 17.36 -4.20 -34.63
N ALA A 28 16.96 -4.11 -35.90
CA ALA A 28 16.47 -5.28 -36.63
C ALA A 28 17.65 -6.25 -36.85
N LEU A 29 17.84 -7.15 -35.88
CA LEU A 29 18.74 -8.30 -35.99
C LEU A 29 18.28 -9.15 -37.17
N GLN A 30 19.19 -9.31 -38.13
CA GLN A 30 19.05 -10.22 -39.26
C GLN A 30 18.87 -11.65 -38.73
N ALA A 31 17.85 -12.35 -39.20
CA ALA A 31 17.70 -13.78 -38.95
C ALA A 31 18.86 -14.54 -39.63
N ALA A 32 19.67 -15.24 -38.85
CA ALA A 32 20.65 -16.18 -39.35
C ALA A 32 19.96 -17.50 -39.78
N PRO A 33 20.44 -18.19 -40.83
CA PRO A 33 19.80 -19.38 -41.37
C PRO A 33 19.83 -20.56 -40.39
N GLU A 34 18.73 -21.32 -40.36
CA GLU A 34 18.55 -22.53 -39.57
C GLU A 34 19.53 -23.63 -40.02
N GLY A 35 20.49 -23.95 -39.14
CA GLY A 35 21.24 -25.19 -39.18
C GLY A 35 20.52 -26.29 -38.38
N PRO A 36 20.66 -27.58 -38.75
CA PRO A 36 19.89 -28.67 -38.15
C PRO A 36 20.23 -28.85 -36.67
N ALA A 37 19.18 -28.84 -35.83
CA ALA A 37 19.26 -29.04 -34.39
C ALA A 37 19.69 -30.48 -34.05
N THR A 38 20.83 -30.62 -33.40
CA THR A 38 21.17 -31.85 -32.66
C THR A 38 20.40 -31.90 -31.34
N PRO A 39 19.76 -33.03 -30.97
CA PRO A 39 19.01 -33.14 -29.73
C PRO A 39 19.98 -33.18 -28.54
N ASN A 40 19.89 -32.18 -27.67
CA ASN A 40 20.64 -32.14 -26.42
C ASN A 40 19.89 -32.97 -25.35
N PRO A 41 20.48 -34.02 -24.76
CA PRO A 41 19.84 -34.78 -23.70
C PRO A 41 20.10 -34.11 -22.35
N GLY A 42 19.03 -33.90 -21.57
CA GLY A 42 19.14 -33.68 -20.12
C GLY A 42 19.17 -32.22 -19.65
N GLY A 43 18.09 -31.47 -19.92
CA GLY A 43 17.76 -30.29 -19.12
C GLY A 43 16.84 -30.66 -17.97
N ALA A 44 17.39 -30.96 -16.79
CA ALA A 44 16.59 -31.08 -15.57
C ALA A 44 15.77 -29.79 -15.40
N GLY A 45 14.45 -29.91 -15.42
CA GLY A 45 13.55 -28.77 -15.28
C GLY A 45 13.90 -28.01 -14.00
N GLN A 46 14.33 -26.76 -14.15
CA GLN A 46 14.52 -25.88 -13.00
C GLN A 46 13.21 -25.83 -12.22
N ALA A 47 13.22 -26.42 -11.02
CA ALA A 47 12.09 -26.36 -10.12
C ALA A 47 11.75 -24.88 -9.91
N ARG A 48 10.52 -24.49 -10.26
CA ARG A 48 10.04 -23.13 -10.03
C ARG A 48 10.32 -22.78 -8.57
N PRO A 49 11.05 -21.70 -8.26
CA PRO A 49 11.34 -21.33 -6.89
C PRO A 49 10.02 -21.19 -6.13
N LYS A 50 9.87 -21.96 -5.05
CA LYS A 50 8.69 -21.88 -4.20
C LYS A 50 8.58 -20.44 -3.69
N PRO A 51 7.41 -19.79 -3.76
CA PRO A 51 7.24 -18.44 -3.24
C PRO A 51 7.68 -18.40 -1.78
N VAL A 52 8.73 -17.62 -1.48
CA VAL A 52 9.12 -17.35 -0.09
C VAL A 52 8.06 -16.41 0.46
N VAL A 53 7.18 -16.96 1.29
CA VAL A 53 6.16 -16.18 1.98
C VAL A 53 6.87 -15.35 3.04
N ALA A 54 6.96 -14.04 2.82
CA ALA A 54 7.46 -13.12 3.84
C ALA A 54 6.57 -13.22 5.09
N LYS A 55 7.15 -13.06 6.28
CA LYS A 55 6.37 -12.97 7.52
C LYS A 55 5.83 -11.54 7.65
N PRO A 56 4.56 -11.35 8.08
CA PRO A 56 4.07 -10.03 8.43
C PRO A 56 4.93 -9.37 9.53
N PRO A 57 5.21 -8.06 9.44
CA PRO A 57 5.99 -7.33 10.43
C PRO A 57 5.28 -7.27 11.78
N GLY A 58 6.06 -7.22 12.87
CA GLY A 58 5.56 -6.96 14.22
C GLY A 58 5.78 -5.51 14.67
N GLU A 59 5.32 -5.20 15.89
CA GLU A 59 5.45 -3.88 16.52
C GLU A 59 6.93 -3.46 16.68
N GLU A 60 7.85 -4.41 16.78
CA GLU A 60 9.29 -4.15 16.92
C GLU A 60 9.87 -3.32 15.79
N THR A 61 9.20 -3.29 14.64
CA THR A 61 9.66 -2.53 13.47
C THR A 61 9.36 -1.03 13.59
N ILE A 62 8.47 -0.61 14.50
CA ILE A 62 8.02 0.78 14.66
C ILE A 62 8.31 1.39 16.04
N ILE A 63 8.61 0.56 17.04
CA ILE A 63 8.97 1.02 18.40
C ILE A 63 10.27 1.84 18.37
N ASP A 64 10.29 2.96 19.09
CA ASP A 64 11.44 3.86 19.21
C ASP A 64 11.96 4.42 17.89
N ARG A 65 11.03 4.59 16.93
CA ARG A 65 11.30 5.23 15.64
C ARG A 65 10.37 6.43 15.46
N ASP A 66 10.94 7.48 14.91
CA ASP A 66 10.18 8.63 14.44
C ASP A 66 9.65 8.32 13.04
N LEU A 67 8.34 8.26 12.91
CA LEU A 67 7.67 8.08 11.63
C LEU A 67 7.03 9.41 11.23
N LEU A 68 7.31 9.82 10.00
CA LEU A 68 6.81 11.06 9.40
C LEU A 68 5.77 10.67 8.34
N ARG A 69 4.65 11.38 8.32
CA ARG A 69 3.66 11.28 7.24
C ARG A 69 4.35 11.66 5.94
N ASP A 70 4.20 10.80 4.94
CA ASP A 70 4.80 10.96 3.63
C ASP A 70 6.32 11.24 3.70
N GLY A 71 7.00 10.70 4.73
CA GLY A 71 8.44 10.81 4.92
C GLY A 71 8.97 12.22 5.20
N SER A 72 8.11 13.20 5.51
CA SER A 72 8.54 14.59 5.74
C SER A 72 7.65 15.44 6.66
N GLN A 73 6.42 15.02 6.94
CA GLN A 73 5.43 15.83 7.67
C GLN A 73 5.02 15.20 8.99
N GLY A 74 4.74 16.03 9.99
CA GLY A 74 4.28 15.56 11.31
C GLY A 74 5.27 14.62 12.00
N LEU A 75 4.81 13.95 13.04
CA LEU A 75 5.55 12.90 13.73
C LEU A 75 4.56 11.92 14.38
N ILE A 76 4.84 10.62 14.32
CA ILE A 76 4.29 9.63 15.23
C ILE A 76 5.42 8.74 15.73
N ALA A 77 5.49 8.57 17.05
CA ALA A 77 6.47 7.71 17.69
C ALA A 77 5.79 6.78 18.68
N PHE A 78 6.21 5.52 18.66
CA PHE A 78 5.61 4.45 19.46
C PHE A 78 6.56 3.98 20.56
N GLN A 79 5.99 3.50 21.66
CA GLN A 79 6.69 2.82 22.75
C GLN A 79 5.90 1.60 23.24
N ARG A 80 6.58 0.73 23.98
CA ARG A 80 5.90 -0.34 24.73
C ARG A 80 5.31 0.22 26.02
N ALA A 81 4.06 -0.12 26.27
CA ALA A 81 3.41 0.13 27.56
C ALA A 81 4.08 -0.69 28.67
N ALA A 82 4.06 -0.17 29.90
CA ALA A 82 4.66 -0.83 31.08
C ALA A 82 4.06 -2.21 31.39
N GLY A 83 2.80 -2.46 31.01
CA GLY A 83 2.04 -3.69 31.29
C GLY A 83 1.95 -4.71 30.16
N LYS A 84 2.66 -4.48 29.03
CA LYS A 84 2.44 -5.04 27.68
C LYS A 84 1.35 -4.29 26.92
N GLY A 85 1.68 -3.84 25.72
CA GLY A 85 0.82 -3.01 24.88
C GLY A 85 1.66 -2.04 24.05
N LEU A 86 1.00 -1.33 23.15
CA LEU A 86 1.61 -0.32 22.30
C LEU A 86 1.02 1.04 22.67
N GLU A 87 1.86 2.03 22.84
CA GLU A 87 1.46 3.41 23.13
C GLU A 87 2.07 4.36 22.11
N ILE A 88 1.35 5.42 21.79
CA ILE A 88 1.89 6.57 21.06
C ILE A 88 2.49 7.52 22.09
N LYS A 89 3.82 7.63 22.10
CA LYS A 89 4.56 8.52 23.01
C LYS A 89 4.64 9.96 22.50
N ALA A 90 4.50 10.15 21.19
CA ALA A 90 4.46 11.46 20.56
C ALA A 90 3.62 11.40 19.29
N LEU A 91 2.75 12.39 19.10
CA LEU A 91 1.98 12.60 17.88
C LEU A 91 2.00 14.10 17.55
N SER A 92 2.37 14.42 16.32
CA SER A 92 2.34 15.77 15.77
C SER A 92 1.68 15.73 14.41
N MET A 93 0.61 16.49 14.23
CA MET A 93 -0.17 16.54 13.00
C MET A 93 -0.22 17.97 12.49
N ALA A 94 0.27 18.17 11.25
CA ALA A 94 0.10 19.43 10.54
C ALA A 94 -1.28 19.49 9.90
N GLY A 95 -1.89 20.67 9.94
CA GLY A 95 -3.20 20.95 9.34
C GLY A 95 -3.32 22.39 8.87
N GLU A 96 -4.56 22.81 8.68
CA GLU A 96 -4.92 24.18 8.29
C GLU A 96 -5.85 24.82 9.33
N GLN A 97 -5.71 26.12 9.54
CA GLN A 97 -6.59 26.84 10.47
C GLN A 97 -8.05 26.78 10.01
N ILE A 98 -8.98 26.66 10.96
CA ILE A 98 -10.42 26.61 10.64
C ILE A 98 -10.92 28.01 10.29
N THR A 99 -10.45 29.05 11.01
CA THR A 99 -10.85 30.44 10.77
C THR A 99 -10.17 31.07 9.54
N HIS A 100 -8.94 30.66 9.22
CA HIS A 100 -8.16 31.16 8.09
C HIS A 100 -7.67 30.01 7.18
N PRO A 101 -8.53 29.50 6.28
CA PRO A 101 -8.16 28.41 5.39
C PRO A 101 -6.91 28.73 4.56
N GLY A 102 -5.95 27.79 4.53
CA GLY A 102 -4.65 27.96 3.89
C GLY A 102 -3.52 28.43 4.84
N GLU A 103 -3.84 28.91 6.04
CA GLU A 103 -2.83 29.12 7.08
C GLU A 103 -2.52 27.82 7.81
N ALA A 104 -1.24 27.53 8.04
CA ALA A 104 -0.84 26.30 8.73
C ALA A 104 -1.21 26.34 10.21
N CYS A 105 -1.65 25.19 10.73
CA CYS A 105 -1.78 24.91 12.15
C CYS A 105 -1.11 23.57 12.50
N ARG A 106 -0.95 23.30 13.80
CA ARG A 106 -0.37 22.06 14.29
C ARG A 106 -1.07 21.61 15.57
N ILE A 107 -1.33 20.32 15.65
CA ILE A 107 -1.75 19.63 16.87
C ILE A 107 -0.59 18.76 17.35
N ASP A 108 -0.18 18.97 18.59
CA ASP A 108 0.83 18.15 19.25
C ASP A 108 0.20 17.44 20.46
N VAL A 109 0.31 16.12 20.50
CA VAL A 109 0.08 15.30 21.68
C VAL A 109 1.45 14.85 22.19
N ILE A 110 1.89 15.46 23.28
CA ILE A 110 3.28 15.38 23.77
C ILE A 110 3.40 14.43 24.97
N ALA A 111 4.54 13.76 25.04
CA ALA A 111 5.06 12.93 26.13
C ALA A 111 4.72 13.48 27.53
N GLY A 112 3.65 12.95 28.10
CA GLY A 112 3.11 13.31 29.42
C GLY A 112 1.83 12.52 29.68
N ASP A 113 1.08 12.25 28.61
CA ASP A 113 -0.06 11.34 28.59
C ASP A 113 -0.01 10.46 27.31
N PRO A 114 0.74 9.33 27.33
CA PRO A 114 0.83 8.43 26.19
C PRO A 114 -0.54 7.90 25.78
N ILE A 115 -0.80 7.85 24.47
CA ILE A 115 -2.09 7.39 23.95
C ILE A 115 -2.03 5.86 23.79
N GLU A 116 -2.90 5.13 24.48
CA GLU A 116 -2.98 3.67 24.33
C GLU A 116 -3.47 3.29 22.92
N ALA A 117 -2.72 2.43 22.24
CA ALA A 117 -3.13 1.82 20.98
C ALA A 117 -3.74 0.44 21.25
N ARG A 118 -5.04 0.31 21.02
CA ARG A 118 -5.81 -0.90 21.34
C ARG A 118 -5.71 -1.92 20.20
N PRO A 119 -5.27 -3.17 20.45
CA PRO A 119 -5.09 -4.16 19.39
C PRO A 119 -6.44 -4.60 18.80
N LEU A 120 -6.53 -4.59 17.47
CA LEU A 120 -7.71 -4.99 16.68
C LEU A 120 -7.48 -6.29 15.87
N GLY A 121 -6.38 -6.99 16.14
CA GLY A 121 -6.04 -8.26 15.50
C GLY A 121 -5.32 -8.11 14.16
N LYS A 122 -5.61 -9.01 13.20
CA LYS A 122 -4.93 -9.07 11.90
C LYS A 122 -5.88 -9.23 10.70
N PRO A 123 -6.82 -8.29 10.47
CA PRO A 123 -7.86 -8.44 9.45
C PRO A 123 -7.32 -8.58 8.02
N LYS A 124 -6.17 -7.94 7.72
CA LYS A 124 -5.48 -8.01 6.43
C LYS A 124 -4.12 -8.73 6.52
N GLY A 125 -3.95 -9.59 7.53
CA GLY A 125 -2.67 -10.27 7.81
C GLY A 125 -1.62 -9.40 8.50
N LEU A 126 -1.80 -8.09 8.54
CA LEU A 126 -0.99 -7.12 9.29
C LEU A 126 -1.58 -6.86 10.68
N LEU A 127 -0.73 -6.55 11.67
CA LEU A 127 -1.22 -6.08 12.97
C LEU A 127 -1.97 -4.77 12.80
N ARG A 128 -3.17 -4.69 13.38
CA ARG A 128 -3.99 -3.49 13.38
C ARG A 128 -4.23 -2.99 14.81
N TYR A 129 -4.16 -1.69 14.99
CA TYR A 129 -4.53 -1.02 16.24
C TYR A 129 -5.58 0.05 15.99
N GLY A 130 -6.39 0.32 17.01
CA GLY A 130 -7.29 1.46 17.09
C GLY A 130 -6.75 2.46 18.11
N VAL A 131 -6.93 3.73 17.81
CA VAL A 131 -6.50 4.85 18.65
C VAL A 131 -7.71 5.76 18.83
N ASP A 132 -8.09 5.98 20.08
CA ASP A 132 -9.24 6.78 20.45
C ASP A 132 -8.76 8.16 20.93
N ILE A 133 -8.65 9.12 20.00
CA ILE A 133 -8.40 10.54 20.31
C ILE A 133 -9.71 11.30 20.19
N GLU A 134 -9.99 12.18 21.16
CA GLU A 134 -11.16 13.06 21.11
C GLU A 134 -11.16 13.86 19.79
N ALA A 135 -12.29 13.86 19.10
CA ALA A 135 -12.48 14.43 17.76
C ALA A 135 -11.68 13.78 16.60
N CYS A 136 -10.80 12.80 16.84
CA CYS A 136 -9.99 12.20 15.78
C CYS A 136 -9.63 10.71 15.99
N PRO A 137 -10.61 9.81 16.14
CA PRO A 137 -10.32 8.38 16.23
C PRO A 137 -9.77 7.84 14.91
N PHE A 138 -8.74 7.01 14.95
CA PHE A 138 -8.21 6.37 13.75
C PHE A 138 -7.72 4.95 14.03
N SER A 139 -7.45 4.22 12.95
CA SER A 139 -6.79 2.92 13.03
C SER A 139 -5.52 2.92 12.21
N PHE A 140 -4.60 2.02 12.53
CA PHE A 140 -3.41 1.85 11.71
C PHE A 140 -3.01 0.39 11.55
N ASP A 141 -2.51 0.06 10.37
CA ASP A 141 -1.87 -1.22 10.07
C ASP A 141 -0.35 -1.08 10.17
N VAL A 142 0.32 -2.02 10.82
CA VAL A 142 1.78 -2.04 10.98
C VAL A 142 2.45 -2.64 9.74
N TYR A 143 3.40 -1.89 9.19
CA TYR A 143 4.29 -2.30 8.11
C TYR A 143 5.73 -2.35 8.62
N GLU A 144 6.64 -2.91 7.82
CA GLU A 144 8.05 -2.98 8.17
C GLU A 144 8.66 -1.56 8.21
N GLY A 145 8.81 -1.03 9.43
CA GLY A 145 9.36 0.30 9.67
C GLY A 145 8.40 1.45 9.43
N ALA A 146 7.10 1.18 9.27
CA ALA A 146 6.09 2.18 8.91
C ALA A 146 4.70 1.78 9.41
N VAL A 147 3.75 2.70 9.39
CA VAL A 147 2.32 2.42 9.61
C VAL A 147 1.48 3.08 8.51
N LEU A 148 0.35 2.46 8.16
CA LEU A 148 -0.67 3.09 7.32
C LEU A 148 -1.84 3.48 8.21
N ILE A 149 -2.09 4.77 8.38
CA ILE A 149 -3.20 5.29 9.16
C ILE A 149 -4.43 5.43 8.25
N ALA A 150 -5.56 4.94 8.75
CA ALA A 150 -6.89 5.11 8.15
C ALA A 150 -7.84 5.74 9.17
N HIS A 151 -8.44 6.87 8.79
CA HIS A 151 -9.49 7.55 9.52
C HIS A 151 -10.81 7.45 8.77
N GLU A 152 -11.86 7.02 9.48
CA GLU A 152 -13.22 6.99 8.93
C GLU A 152 -13.90 8.33 9.21
N GLY A 153 -13.84 9.25 8.25
CA GLY A 153 -14.42 10.58 8.44
C GLY A 153 -13.88 11.62 7.48
N LYS A 154 -14.31 12.88 7.70
CA LYS A 154 -13.65 14.06 7.12
C LYS A 154 -12.46 14.42 8.01
N ALA A 155 -11.64 15.39 7.61
CA ALA A 155 -10.61 15.94 8.49
C ALA A 155 -11.17 16.28 9.89
N CYS A 156 -10.36 16.04 10.91
CA CYS A 156 -10.66 16.24 12.32
C CYS A 156 -10.58 17.73 12.68
N ASP A 157 -11.65 18.27 13.27
CA ASP A 157 -11.72 19.66 13.71
C ASP A 157 -11.39 19.77 15.20
N PHE A 158 -10.22 20.33 15.49
CA PHE A 158 -9.79 20.72 16.83
C PHE A 158 -10.16 22.18 17.07
N VAL A 159 -11.43 22.43 17.38
CA VAL A 159 -12.00 23.80 17.50
C VAL A 159 -11.24 24.65 18.51
N ALA A 160 -10.87 24.09 19.65
CA ALA A 160 -10.13 24.81 20.69
C ALA A 160 -8.72 25.25 20.25
N ALA A 161 -8.14 24.55 19.27
CA ALA A 161 -6.84 24.87 18.68
C ALA A 161 -6.96 25.57 17.32
N ASP A 162 -8.18 25.90 16.89
CA ASP A 162 -8.48 26.46 15.57
C ASP A 162 -7.79 25.69 14.43
N CYS A 163 -7.87 24.35 14.47
CA CYS A 163 -7.04 23.52 13.59
C CYS A 163 -7.82 22.34 13.02
N ARG A 164 -7.76 22.18 11.70
CA ARG A 164 -8.30 21.03 10.96
C ARG A 164 -7.16 20.16 10.45
N VAL A 165 -7.13 18.89 10.86
CA VAL A 165 -6.06 17.94 10.52
C VAL A 165 -6.63 16.64 9.94
N ASP A 166 -5.87 15.96 9.08
CA ASP A 166 -6.18 14.60 8.65
C ASP A 166 -5.00 13.67 9.04
N PRO A 167 -5.21 12.68 9.93
CA PRO A 167 -4.15 11.76 10.31
C PRO A 167 -3.86 10.70 9.24
N SER A 168 -4.74 10.56 8.23
CA SER A 168 -4.66 9.53 7.21
C SER A 168 -3.39 9.64 6.39
N GLY A 169 -2.87 8.49 5.95
CA GLY A 169 -1.71 8.43 5.09
C GLY A 169 -0.67 7.44 5.57
N PHE A 170 0.44 7.40 4.85
CA PHE A 170 1.53 6.48 5.11
C PHE A 170 2.61 7.18 5.94
N TRP A 171 2.90 6.64 7.12
CA TRP A 171 3.85 7.20 8.07
C TRP A 171 5.08 6.29 8.14
N GLY A 172 6.25 6.82 7.80
CA GLY A 172 7.47 6.04 7.69
C GLY A 172 8.73 6.86 7.98
N PRO A 173 9.94 6.29 7.78
CA PRO A 173 11.18 7.02 7.99
C PRO A 173 11.28 8.26 7.10
N ALA A 174 12.05 9.26 7.50
CA ALA A 174 12.31 10.40 6.64
C ALA A 174 12.82 9.95 5.26
N GLY A 175 12.28 10.50 4.17
CA GLY A 175 12.64 10.07 2.81
C GLY A 175 14.12 10.24 2.47
N SER A 176 14.80 11.15 3.16
CA SER A 176 16.25 11.37 3.07
C SER A 176 17.10 10.41 3.90
N SER A 177 16.49 9.57 4.74
CA SER A 177 17.21 8.71 5.71
C SER A 177 17.76 7.41 5.13
N PHE A 178 17.38 7.05 3.90
CA PHE A 178 17.81 5.79 3.28
C PHE A 178 19.16 5.93 2.59
N ASP A 179 20.08 5.01 2.91
CA ASP A 179 21.36 4.90 2.21
C ASP A 179 21.23 4.11 0.88
N ASP A 180 22.26 4.20 0.03
CA ASP A 180 22.29 3.53 -1.28
C ASP A 180 22.13 2.00 -1.19
N LYS A 181 22.56 1.40 -0.08
CA LYS A 181 22.43 -0.04 0.13
C LYS A 181 20.98 -0.40 0.40
N GLN A 182 20.28 0.37 1.23
CA GLN A 182 18.86 0.20 1.49
C GLN A 182 18.04 0.43 0.22
N VAL A 183 18.35 1.46 -0.56
CA VAL A 183 17.70 1.73 -1.86
C VAL A 183 17.80 0.50 -2.78
N LYS A 184 19.00 -0.04 -3.00
CA LYS A 184 19.20 -1.26 -3.82
C LYS A 184 18.47 -2.48 -3.26
N GLN A 185 18.38 -2.59 -1.92
CA GLN A 185 17.62 -3.66 -1.28
C GLN A 185 16.12 -3.51 -1.53
N PHE A 186 15.57 -2.29 -1.49
CA PHE A 186 14.16 -2.04 -1.77
C PHE A 186 13.81 -2.37 -3.21
N GLU A 187 14.65 -1.95 -4.17
CA GLU A 187 14.49 -2.32 -5.59
C GLU A 187 14.45 -3.83 -5.78
N SER A 188 15.41 -4.55 -5.21
CA SER A 188 15.49 -6.02 -5.27
C SER A 188 14.30 -6.70 -4.60
N ALA A 189 13.81 -6.14 -3.49
CA ALA A 189 12.68 -6.67 -2.75
C ALA A 189 11.34 -6.44 -3.47
N ARG A 190 11.22 -5.37 -4.25
CA ARG A 190 10.00 -5.01 -4.98
C ARG A 190 9.56 -6.11 -5.95
N GLY A 191 10.48 -6.61 -6.77
CA GLY A 191 10.19 -7.69 -7.72
C GLY A 191 9.72 -8.97 -7.02
N ARG A 192 10.32 -9.31 -5.87
CA ARG A 192 9.90 -10.45 -5.05
C ARG A 192 8.52 -10.24 -4.42
N ALA A 193 8.26 -9.05 -3.88
CA ALA A 193 6.97 -8.71 -3.29
C ALA A 193 5.84 -8.80 -4.33
N GLU A 194 6.05 -8.27 -5.53
CA GLU A 194 5.06 -8.38 -6.61
C GLU A 194 4.83 -9.81 -7.06
N ALA A 195 5.90 -10.60 -7.24
CA ALA A 195 5.79 -12.00 -7.62
C ALA A 195 5.01 -12.81 -6.56
N SER A 196 5.30 -12.58 -5.28
CA SER A 196 4.57 -13.20 -4.16
C SER A 196 3.11 -12.79 -4.15
N MET A 197 2.81 -11.50 -4.29
CA MET A 197 1.44 -10.98 -4.35
C MET A 197 0.64 -11.61 -5.49
N ARG A 198 1.23 -11.69 -6.71
CA ARG A 198 0.59 -12.34 -7.87
C ARG A 198 0.32 -13.82 -7.59
N ALA A 199 1.29 -14.53 -7.01
CA ALA A 199 1.12 -15.95 -6.64
C ALA A 199 -0.01 -16.14 -5.61
N GLN A 200 -0.09 -15.29 -4.60
CA GLN A 200 -1.15 -15.32 -3.58
C GLN A 200 -2.53 -14.99 -4.19
N PHE A 201 -2.60 -14.02 -5.10
CA PHE A 201 -3.82 -13.71 -5.84
C PHE A 201 -4.32 -14.91 -6.65
N HIS A 202 -3.45 -15.56 -7.42
CA HIS A 202 -3.82 -16.75 -8.20
C HIS A 202 -4.27 -17.91 -7.30
N ALA A 203 -3.59 -18.14 -6.18
CA ALA A 203 -3.97 -19.16 -5.21
C ALA A 203 -5.35 -18.86 -4.59
N LEU A 204 -5.61 -17.60 -4.23
CA LEU A 204 -6.91 -17.17 -3.70
C LEU A 204 -8.02 -17.39 -4.71
N VAL A 205 -7.87 -16.90 -5.94
CA VAL A 205 -8.84 -17.07 -7.03
C VAL A 205 -9.10 -18.56 -7.30
N ALA A 206 -8.05 -19.38 -7.41
CA ALA A 206 -8.20 -20.82 -7.59
C ALA A 206 -8.97 -21.47 -6.43
N SER A 207 -8.77 -20.98 -5.21
CA SER A 207 -9.49 -21.49 -4.05
C SER A 207 -10.98 -21.13 -4.08
N LEU A 208 -11.39 -20.01 -4.67
CA LEU A 208 -12.81 -19.61 -4.72
C LEU A 208 -13.65 -20.50 -5.65
N GLY A 209 -13.02 -21.28 -6.53
CA GLY A 209 -13.69 -22.27 -7.36
C GLY A 209 -14.73 -21.63 -8.31
N LYS A 210 -16.01 -21.92 -8.09
CA LYS A 210 -17.13 -21.46 -8.94
C LYS A 210 -17.81 -20.19 -8.44
N ASP A 211 -17.35 -19.60 -7.33
CA ASP A 211 -17.90 -18.36 -6.81
C ASP A 211 -17.47 -17.16 -7.67
N LYS A 212 -18.25 -16.88 -8.72
CA LYS A 212 -17.95 -15.84 -9.70
C LYS A 212 -17.97 -14.44 -9.09
N ASP A 213 -18.83 -14.19 -8.11
CA ASP A 213 -18.95 -12.88 -7.48
C ASP A 213 -17.76 -12.58 -6.59
N ALA A 214 -17.30 -13.56 -5.79
CA ALA A 214 -16.08 -13.44 -5.02
C ALA A 214 -14.84 -13.26 -5.92
N VAL A 215 -14.75 -14.01 -7.02
CA VAL A 215 -13.66 -13.85 -8.00
C VAL A 215 -13.68 -12.45 -8.62
N LYS A 216 -14.85 -11.96 -9.04
CA LYS A 216 -15.01 -10.62 -9.63
C LYS A 216 -14.59 -9.53 -8.64
N LYS A 217 -15.01 -9.63 -7.38
CA LYS A 217 -14.64 -8.68 -6.33
C LYS A 217 -13.12 -8.62 -6.14
N ILE A 218 -12.47 -9.77 -5.92
CA ILE A 218 -11.03 -9.83 -5.68
C ILE A 218 -10.23 -9.39 -6.92
N ALA A 219 -10.69 -9.73 -8.13
CA ALA A 219 -10.08 -9.26 -9.37
C ALA A 219 -10.19 -7.74 -9.54
N SER A 220 -11.34 -7.16 -9.21
CA SER A 220 -11.55 -5.70 -9.26
C SER A 220 -10.65 -4.96 -8.27
N GLU A 221 -10.56 -5.43 -7.02
CA GLU A 221 -9.65 -4.85 -6.03
C GLU A 221 -8.18 -4.96 -6.49
N GLN A 222 -7.79 -6.11 -7.04
CA GLN A 222 -6.43 -6.30 -7.53
C GLN A 222 -6.10 -5.40 -8.74
N ALA A 223 -7.08 -5.12 -9.59
CA ALA A 223 -6.94 -4.21 -10.72
C ALA A 223 -6.81 -2.74 -10.28
N GLY A 224 -7.51 -2.33 -9.22
CA GLY A 224 -7.41 -0.99 -8.64
C GLY A 224 -6.14 -0.73 -7.83
N PHE A 225 -5.51 -1.79 -7.32
CA PHE A 225 -4.40 -1.71 -6.37
C PHE A 225 -3.22 -0.85 -6.86
N SER A 226 -2.87 -0.89 -8.15
CA SER A 226 -1.76 -0.08 -8.66
C SER A 226 -2.02 1.43 -8.53
N SER A 227 -3.27 1.84 -8.79
CA SER A 227 -3.68 3.25 -8.67
C SER A 227 -3.80 3.67 -7.22
N GLU A 228 -4.33 2.81 -6.36
CA GLU A 228 -4.40 3.06 -4.91
C GLU A 228 -2.99 3.26 -4.32
N ARG A 229 -2.05 2.38 -4.69
CA ARG A 229 -0.65 2.47 -4.27
C ARG A 229 -0.01 3.78 -4.74
N GLU A 230 -0.25 4.17 -5.98
CA GLU A 230 0.30 5.42 -6.52
C GLU A 230 -0.26 6.64 -5.77
N VAL A 231 -1.58 6.71 -5.58
CA VAL A 231 -2.21 7.79 -4.82
C VAL A 231 -1.65 7.90 -3.40
N ALA A 232 -1.42 6.76 -2.74
CA ALA A 232 -0.88 6.72 -1.39
C ALA A 232 0.61 7.08 -1.31
N CYS A 233 1.42 6.76 -2.33
CA CYS A 233 2.87 6.88 -2.24
C CYS A 233 3.46 8.08 -2.99
N ARG A 234 2.74 8.70 -3.94
CA ARG A 234 3.27 9.78 -4.79
C ARG A 234 3.83 10.98 -4.02
N ASN A 235 3.31 11.23 -2.82
CA ASN A 235 3.72 12.35 -1.98
C ASN A 235 4.84 11.99 -1.01
N TYR A 236 5.18 10.70 -0.90
CA TYR A 236 6.23 10.27 0.02
C TYR A 236 7.57 10.82 -0.46
N ALA A 237 8.26 11.54 0.41
CA ALA A 237 9.47 12.27 0.08
C ALA A 237 10.50 11.32 -0.56
N ARG A 238 10.97 11.65 -1.77
CA ARG A 238 11.96 10.87 -2.55
C ARG A 238 11.54 9.45 -2.94
N GLU A 239 10.24 9.17 -3.00
CA GLU A 239 9.73 7.84 -3.38
C GLU A 239 10.18 7.38 -4.76
N ASP A 240 10.30 8.30 -5.71
CA ASP A 240 10.83 8.06 -7.06
C ASP A 240 12.27 7.52 -7.06
N VAL A 241 13.04 7.81 -6.01
CA VAL A 241 14.43 7.34 -5.86
C VAL A 241 14.49 5.99 -5.14
N HIS A 242 13.76 5.80 -4.05
CA HIS A 242 13.95 4.63 -3.17
C HIS A 242 12.81 3.60 -3.23
N GLY A 243 11.59 3.98 -3.61
CA GLY A 243 10.44 3.07 -3.73
C GLY A 243 10.01 2.39 -2.43
N PHE A 244 10.14 3.08 -1.28
CA PHE A 244 9.93 2.50 0.04
C PHE A 244 8.44 2.29 0.29
N CYS A 245 7.62 3.32 0.11
CA CYS A 245 6.18 3.24 0.33
C CYS A 245 5.56 2.19 -0.60
N ALA A 246 5.90 2.22 -1.90
CA ALA A 246 5.40 1.30 -2.89
C ALA A 246 5.76 -0.15 -2.56
N LEU A 247 6.98 -0.41 -2.10
CA LEU A 247 7.39 -1.72 -1.61
C LEU A 247 6.51 -2.17 -0.43
N ARG A 248 6.36 -1.33 0.60
CA ARG A 248 5.60 -1.68 1.81
C ARG A 248 4.14 -1.97 1.49
N LEU A 249 3.47 -1.11 0.72
CA LEU A 249 2.08 -1.34 0.33
C LEU A 249 1.92 -2.61 -0.53
N THR A 250 2.88 -2.91 -1.41
CA THR A 250 2.86 -4.17 -2.20
C THR A 250 2.99 -5.40 -1.31
N GLN A 251 3.88 -5.37 -0.31
CA GLN A 251 3.99 -6.44 0.69
C GLN A 251 2.68 -6.58 1.49
N GLY A 252 2.10 -5.47 1.94
CA GLY A 252 0.82 -5.46 2.64
C GLY A 252 -0.33 -6.07 1.83
N ARG A 253 -0.42 -5.78 0.52
CA ARG A 253 -1.42 -6.40 -0.35
C ARG A 253 -1.21 -7.91 -0.45
N GLY A 254 0.04 -8.37 -0.53
CA GLY A 254 0.36 -9.79 -0.47
C GLY A 254 -0.14 -10.46 0.82
N PHE A 255 0.11 -9.85 1.97
CA PHE A 255 -0.39 -10.36 3.26
C PHE A 255 -1.92 -10.38 3.33
N ALA A 256 -2.60 -9.38 2.77
CA ALA A 256 -4.05 -9.34 2.71
C ALA A 256 -4.63 -10.51 1.89
N LEU A 257 -4.04 -10.78 0.72
CA LEU A 257 -4.44 -11.91 -0.13
C LEU A 257 -4.21 -13.26 0.56
N GLN A 258 -3.08 -13.40 1.24
CA GLN A 258 -2.78 -14.59 2.02
C GLN A 258 -3.76 -14.79 3.18
N ALA A 259 -4.04 -13.73 3.95
CA ALA A 259 -4.99 -13.79 5.05
C ALA A 259 -6.39 -14.20 4.58
N ALA A 260 -6.84 -13.66 3.44
CA ALA A 260 -8.11 -14.06 2.82
C ALA A 260 -8.13 -15.53 2.40
N LEU A 261 -7.04 -16.04 1.82
CA LEU A 261 -6.90 -17.46 1.45
C LEU A 261 -6.99 -18.37 2.69
N GLU A 262 -6.30 -18.01 3.76
CA GLU A 262 -6.31 -18.76 5.02
C GLU A 262 -7.69 -18.73 5.70
N ALA A 263 -8.37 -17.57 5.72
CA ALA A 263 -9.70 -17.42 6.26
C ALA A 263 -10.72 -18.31 5.53
N GLY A 264 -10.74 -18.26 4.19
CA GLY A 264 -11.63 -19.12 3.40
C GLY A 264 -11.29 -20.61 3.54
N GLY A 265 -10.03 -20.97 3.80
CA GLY A 265 -9.63 -22.34 4.16
C GLY A 265 -10.24 -22.81 5.48
N LYS A 266 -10.19 -21.96 6.52
CA LYS A 266 -10.74 -22.24 7.86
C LYS A 266 -12.26 -22.44 7.82
N GLU A 267 -12.99 -21.55 7.13
CA GLU A 267 -14.46 -21.63 7.00
C GLU A 267 -14.92 -22.93 6.32
N ARG A 268 -14.22 -23.33 5.24
CA ARG A 268 -14.50 -24.61 4.55
C ARG A 268 -14.19 -25.82 5.42
N GLY A 269 -13.12 -25.77 6.21
CA GLY A 269 -12.77 -26.81 7.18
C GLY A 269 -13.86 -26.98 8.26
N GLN A 270 -14.36 -25.86 8.80
CA GLN A 270 -15.45 -25.87 9.79
C GLN A 270 -16.75 -26.44 9.21
N THR A 271 -17.11 -26.04 7.99
CA THR A 271 -18.30 -26.56 7.29
C THR A 271 -18.21 -28.08 7.06
N LYS A 272 -17.05 -28.59 6.63
CA LYS A 272 -16.82 -30.03 6.46
C LYS A 272 -16.94 -30.80 7.79
N LYS A 273 -16.36 -30.27 8.88
CA LYS A 273 -16.45 -30.87 10.22
C LYS A 273 -17.91 -30.92 10.73
N ALA A 274 -18.66 -29.84 10.53
CA ALA A 274 -20.08 -29.79 10.91
C ALA A 274 -20.94 -30.80 10.11
N LYS A 275 -20.69 -30.95 8.81
CA LYS A 275 -21.37 -31.95 7.97
C LYS A 275 -21.01 -33.39 8.38
N GLY A 276 -19.74 -33.66 8.66
CA GLY A 276 -19.29 -34.97 9.16
C GLY A 276 -19.94 -35.34 10.50
N ALA A 277 -20.02 -34.39 11.44
CA ALA A 277 -20.67 -34.61 12.74
C ALA A 277 -22.18 -34.85 12.62
N ARG A 278 -22.86 -34.17 11.69
CA ARG A 278 -24.29 -34.41 11.40
C ARG A 278 -24.55 -35.78 10.80
N ASN A 279 -23.70 -36.22 9.86
CA ASN A 279 -23.83 -37.55 9.25
C ASN A 279 -23.56 -38.66 10.28
N ALA A 280 -22.51 -38.54 11.09
CA ALA A 280 -22.22 -39.50 12.17
C ALA A 280 -23.34 -39.61 13.20
N LYS A 281 -24.04 -38.50 13.49
CA LYS A 281 -25.19 -38.49 14.40
C LYS A 281 -26.46 -39.09 13.77
N ALA A 282 -26.58 -39.07 12.44
CA ALA A 282 -27.67 -39.71 11.71
C ALA A 282 -27.48 -41.23 11.59
N GLU A 283 -26.25 -41.71 11.46
CA GLU A 283 -25.91 -43.15 11.46
C GLU A 283 -25.99 -43.79 12.86
N ALA A 284 -25.82 -43.02 13.93
CA ALA A 284 -25.86 -43.52 15.31
C ALA A 284 -27.28 -43.57 15.93
N ARG A 285 -28.33 -43.34 15.13
CA ARG A 285 -29.73 -43.37 15.61
C ARG A 285 -30.35 -44.73 15.23
N PRO A 286 -30.64 -45.60 16.21
CA PRO A 286 -31.16 -46.96 15.97
C PRO A 286 -32.57 -46.97 15.37
#